data_AF-A0A933CDG7-F1
#
_entry.id   AF-A0A933CDG7-F1
#
_cell.length_a   1.000
_cell.length_b   1.000
_cell.length_c   1.000
_cell.angle_alpha   90.00
_cell.angle_beta   90.00
_cell.angle_gamma   90.00
#
_symmetry.space_group_name_H-M   'P 1'
#
loop_
_entity.id
_entity.type
_entity.pdbx_description
1 polymer ?
#
loop_
_entity_poly.entity_id
_entity_poly.type
_entity_poly.pdbx_seq_one_letter_code
_entity_poly.pdbx_strand_id
1 'polypeptide(L)'
;MSLTPADISGIAKLARLELSEDEAETFRHQLSSILKFVDKLAEVKTDDVEPMSHVVPVHNVWRTDEAEPCSPATRDAVVKAFPDKEGELLKVKSVF
;
A
#
# COMPACT_ATOMS: atom_id res chain seq x y z
N MET A 1 -3.52 6.02 -22.28
CA MET A 1 -3.30 7.38 -21.69
C MET A 1 -1.80 7.66 -21.50
N SER A 2 -1.34 8.91 -21.40
CA SER A 2 0.09 9.24 -21.14
C SER A 2 0.24 10.05 -19.86
N LEU A 3 1.12 9.62 -18.96
CA LEU A 3 1.39 10.28 -17.67
C LEU A 3 2.42 11.40 -17.84
N THR A 4 2.24 12.45 -17.05
CA THR A 4 3.19 13.57 -16.93
C THR A 4 4.18 13.32 -15.79
N PRO A 5 5.33 14.02 -15.76
CA PRO A 5 6.25 13.96 -14.62
C PRO A 5 5.60 14.35 -13.28
N ALA A 6 4.64 15.29 -13.32
CA ALA A 6 3.90 15.71 -12.13
C ALA A 6 3.02 14.57 -11.57
N ASP A 7 2.42 13.75 -12.45
CA ASP A 7 1.64 12.58 -12.04
C ASP A 7 2.53 11.55 -11.34
N ILE A 8 3.73 11.30 -11.87
CA ILE A 8 4.69 10.37 -11.25
C ILE A 8 5.14 10.86 -9.88
N SER A 9 5.47 12.15 -9.75
CA SER A 9 5.81 12.75 -8.46
C SER A 9 4.66 12.66 -7.46
N GLY A 10 3.42 12.89 -7.91
CA GLY A 10 2.21 12.75 -7.10
C GLY A 10 2.02 11.33 -6.59
N ILE A 11 2.13 10.33 -7.47
CA ILE A 11 2.01 8.91 -7.11
C ILE A 11 3.13 8.50 -6.14
N ALA A 12 4.38 8.90 -6.40
CA ALA A 12 5.52 8.59 -5.54
C ALA A 12 5.33 9.16 -4.13
N LYS A 13 4.83 10.40 -4.02
CA LYS A 13 4.51 11.05 -2.74
C LYS A 13 3.43 10.30 -1.96
N LEU A 14 2.38 9.82 -2.65
CA LEU A 14 1.31 9.02 -2.04
C LEU A 14 1.84 7.66 -1.55
N ALA A 15 2.73 7.05 -2.32
CA ALA A 15 3.37 5.77 -1.99
C ALA A 15 4.55 5.88 -1.00
N ARG A 16 4.92 7.10 -0.58
CA ARG A 16 6.10 7.38 0.27
C ARG A 16 7.42 6.90 -0.36
N LEU A 17 7.53 7.01 -1.68
CA LEU A 17 8.73 6.70 -2.43
C LEU A 17 9.46 7.99 -2.83
N GLU A 18 10.77 8.02 -2.57
CA GLU A 18 11.67 9.03 -3.11
C GLU A 18 12.22 8.50 -4.43
N LEU A 19 12.17 9.32 -5.49
CA LEU A 19 12.61 8.97 -6.83
C LEU A 19 13.64 9.98 -7.31
N SER A 20 14.70 9.49 -7.94
CA SER A 20 15.57 10.33 -8.77
C SER A 20 14.87 10.79 -10.04
N GLU A 21 15.40 11.82 -10.70
CA GLU A 21 14.85 12.32 -11.98
C GLU A 21 14.89 11.25 -13.08
N ASP A 22 15.96 10.45 -13.14
CA ASP A 22 16.13 9.37 -14.11
C ASP A 22 15.11 8.24 -13.90
N GLU A 23 14.85 7.87 -12.63
CA GLU A 23 13.82 6.90 -12.27
C GLU A 23 12.42 7.43 -12.58
N ALA A 24 12.17 8.72 -12.32
CA ALA A 24 10.88 9.34 -12.60
C ALA A 24 10.56 9.32 -14.10
N GLU A 25 11.52 9.64 -14.97
CA GLU A 25 11.29 9.58 -16.43
C GLU A 25 11.15 8.13 -16.91
N THR A 26 11.93 7.20 -16.36
CA THR A 26 11.78 5.77 -16.67
C THR A 26 10.38 5.27 -16.31
N PHE A 27 9.93 5.54 -15.08
CA PHE A 27 8.62 5.11 -14.60
C PHE A 27 7.47 5.80 -15.32
N ARG A 28 7.64 7.05 -15.76
CA ARG A 28 6.67 7.74 -16.60
C ARG A 28 6.35 6.94 -17.85
N HIS A 29 7.36 6.46 -18.56
CA HIS A 29 7.16 5.66 -19.78
C HIS A 29 6.58 4.27 -19.48
N GLN A 30 7.10 3.60 -18.46
CA GLN A 30 6.67 2.25 -18.11
C GLN A 30 5.21 2.24 -17.62
N LEU A 31 4.84 3.13 -16.70
CA LEU A 31 3.48 3.22 -16.18
C LEU A 31 2.49 3.67 -17.24
N SER A 32 2.87 4.59 -18.14
CA SER A 32 2.03 4.94 -19.30
C SER A 32 1.75 3.73 -20.19
N SER A 33 2.76 2.87 -20.39
CA SER A 33 2.61 1.64 -21.20
C SER A 33 1.72 0.61 -20.51
N ILE A 34 1.84 0.45 -19.19
CA ILE A 34 0.99 -0.43 -18.38
C ILE A 34 -0.46 0.05 -18.42
N LEU A 35 -0.71 1.35 -18.21
CA LEU A 35 -2.07 1.90 -18.27
C LEU A 35 -2.67 1.73 -19.66
N LYS A 36 -1.88 1.93 -20.73
CA LYS A 36 -2.34 1.65 -22.09
C LYS A 36 -2.69 0.17 -22.32
N PHE A 37 -2.02 -0.75 -21.63
CA PHE A 37 -2.39 -2.16 -21.68
C PHE A 37 -3.70 -2.43 -20.90
N VAL A 38 -3.87 -1.80 -19.75
CA VAL A 38 -5.09 -1.87 -18.93
C VAL A 38 -6.30 -1.28 -19.64
N ASP A 39 -6.11 -0.25 -20.50
CA ASP A 39 -7.17 0.37 -21.31
C ASP A 39 -7.96 -0.67 -22.15
N LYS A 40 -7.38 -1.84 -22.45
CA LYS A 40 -8.07 -2.96 -23.13
C LYS A 40 -9.29 -3.48 -22.37
N LEU A 41 -9.31 -3.36 -21.04
CA LEU A 41 -10.45 -3.79 -20.23
C LEU A 41 -11.71 -2.97 -20.53
N ALA A 42 -11.57 -1.73 -21.04
CA ALA A 42 -12.69 -0.88 -21.43
C ALA A 42 -13.44 -1.38 -22.68
N GLU A 43 -12.88 -2.35 -23.42
CA GLU A 43 -13.54 -2.97 -24.57
C GLU A 43 -14.66 -3.94 -24.15
N VAL A 44 -14.67 -4.35 -22.88
CA VAL A 44 -15.65 -5.30 -22.34
C VAL A 44 -16.78 -4.55 -21.64
N LYS A 45 -18.03 -4.79 -22.05
CA LYS A 45 -19.21 -4.19 -21.42
C LYS A 45 -19.48 -4.82 -20.06
N THR A 46 -19.41 -4.03 -18.99
CA THR A 46 -19.65 -4.49 -17.60
C THR A 46 -20.80 -3.75 -16.91
N ASP A 47 -21.65 -3.03 -17.64
CA ASP A 47 -22.74 -2.19 -17.06
C ASP A 47 -23.70 -2.96 -16.13
N ASP A 48 -23.90 -4.26 -16.40
CA ASP A 48 -24.83 -5.14 -15.67
C ASP A 48 -24.09 -6.16 -14.77
N VAL A 49 -22.79 -5.96 -14.53
CA VAL A 49 -21.96 -6.87 -13.73
C VAL A 49 -21.58 -6.23 -12.41
N GLU A 50 -22.06 -6.80 -11.31
CA GLU A 50 -21.70 -6.37 -9.96
C GLU A 50 -20.20 -6.58 -9.69
N PRO A 51 -19.48 -5.59 -9.10
CA PRO A 51 -18.08 -5.75 -8.74
C PRO A 51 -17.86 -6.88 -7.71
N MET A 52 -16.87 -7.74 -7.97
CA MET A 52 -16.50 -8.81 -7.05
C MET A 52 -15.40 -8.35 -6.09
N SER A 53 -15.70 -8.23 -4.80
CA SER A 53 -14.73 -7.86 -3.77
C SER A 53 -14.04 -9.07 -3.12
N HIS A 54 -14.79 -10.14 -2.90
CA HIS A 54 -14.30 -11.39 -2.31
C HIS A 54 -14.76 -12.56 -3.17
N VAL A 55 -13.87 -13.50 -3.44
CA VAL A 55 -14.19 -14.72 -4.20
C VAL A 55 -15.04 -15.69 -3.39
N VAL A 56 -14.90 -15.66 -2.06
CA VAL A 56 -15.66 -16.49 -1.13
C VAL A 56 -16.71 -15.63 -0.43
N PRO A 57 -17.96 -16.10 -0.31
CA PRO A 57 -18.98 -15.39 0.46
C PRO A 57 -18.59 -15.37 1.93
N VAL A 58 -18.27 -14.19 2.45
CA VAL A 58 -17.98 -13.95 3.86
C VAL A 58 -19.06 -13.04 4.43
N HIS A 59 -19.62 -13.44 5.57
CA HIS A 59 -20.64 -12.67 6.27
C HIS A 59 -20.36 -12.71 7.76
N ASN A 60 -20.37 -11.54 8.41
CA ASN A 60 -20.42 -11.44 9.87
C ASN A 60 -19.37 -12.30 10.59
N VAL A 61 -18.12 -12.21 10.13
CA VAL A 61 -16.99 -12.91 10.77
C VAL A 61 -16.58 -12.12 12.03
N TRP A 62 -17.13 -12.54 13.17
CA TRP A 62 -16.87 -11.90 14.46
C TRP A 62 -15.70 -12.57 15.19
N ARG A 63 -14.91 -11.75 15.88
CA ARG A 63 -14.00 -12.18 16.95
C ARG A 63 -14.76 -12.11 18.28
N THR A 64 -14.52 -13.05 19.20
CA THR A 64 -15.02 -12.96 20.58
C THR A 64 -14.41 -11.74 21.28
N ASP A 65 -15.16 -11.08 22.15
CA ASP A 65 -14.64 -9.94 22.93
C ASP A 65 -13.90 -10.43 24.18
N GLU A 66 -12.80 -11.14 23.95
CA GLU A 66 -11.94 -11.67 24.99
C GLU A 66 -10.58 -10.96 24.96
N ALA A 67 -10.03 -10.69 26.14
CA ALA A 67 -8.71 -10.08 26.27
C ALA A 67 -7.62 -11.14 26.10
N GLU A 68 -6.82 -11.00 25.05
CA GLU A 68 -5.63 -11.83 24.85
C GLU A 68 -4.40 -11.08 25.39
N PRO A 69 -3.78 -11.55 26.50
CA PRO A 69 -2.64 -10.87 27.08
C PRO A 69 -1.42 -10.98 26.16
N CYS A 70 -0.80 -9.84 25.84
CA CYS A 70 0.47 -9.83 25.14
C CYS A 70 1.60 -10.29 26.07
N SER A 71 2.30 -11.36 25.71
CA SER A 71 3.42 -11.85 26.52
C SER A 71 4.60 -10.87 26.47
N PRO A 72 5.41 -10.75 27.55
CA PRO A 72 6.63 -9.95 27.54
C PRO A 72 7.57 -10.35 26.40
N ALA A 73 7.68 -11.65 26.11
CA ALA A 73 8.50 -12.16 25.01
C ALA A 73 8.04 -11.66 23.64
N THR A 74 6.72 -11.56 23.42
CA THR A 74 6.14 -11.02 22.18
C THR A 74 6.48 -9.53 22.04
N ARG A 75 6.31 -8.76 23.12
CA ARG A 75 6.65 -7.33 23.14
C ARG A 75 8.13 -7.11 22.83
N ASP A 76 9.01 -7.86 23.50
CA ASP A 76 10.46 -7.77 23.31
C ASP A 76 10.86 -8.13 21.87
N ALA A 77 10.22 -9.14 21.28
CA ALA A 77 10.45 -9.52 19.89
C ALA A 77 10.09 -8.39 18.92
N VAL A 78 8.96 -7.70 19.13
CA VAL A 78 8.56 -6.56 18.30
C VAL A 78 9.54 -5.40 18.43
N VAL A 79 9.91 -5.03 19.66
CA VAL A 79 10.85 -3.93 19.91
C VAL A 79 12.22 -4.23 19.31
N LYS A 80 12.70 -5.48 19.40
CA LYS A 80 13.97 -5.92 18.82
C LYS A 80 13.95 -5.93 17.28
N ALA A 81 12.81 -6.16 16.66
CA ALA A 81 12.67 -6.17 15.21
C ALA A 81 12.67 -4.77 14.59
N PHE A 82 12.51 -3.72 15.39
CA PHE A 82 12.41 -2.35 14.92
C PHE A 82 13.80 -1.68 14.76
N PRO A 83 14.00 -0.77 13.79
CA PRO A 83 15.32 -0.21 13.48
C PRO A 83 16.01 0.58 14.62
N ASP A 84 15.26 1.35 15.42
CA ASP A 84 15.82 2.16 16.51
C ASP A 84 14.89 2.16 17.74
N LYS A 85 15.45 2.14 18.94
CA LYS A 85 14.67 2.05 20.18
C LYS A 85 15.22 2.96 21.27
N GLU A 86 14.34 3.36 22.17
CA GLU A 86 14.68 4.10 23.38
C GLU A 86 14.05 3.40 24.57
N GLY A 87 14.87 2.73 25.38
CA GLY A 87 14.39 1.82 26.42
C GLY A 87 13.55 0.67 25.85
N GLU A 88 12.26 0.66 26.20
CA GLU A 88 11.23 -0.28 25.74
C GLU A 88 10.28 0.31 24.69
N LEU A 89 10.62 1.46 24.10
CA LEU A 89 9.82 2.18 23.12
C LEU A 89 10.47 2.17 21.74
N LEU A 90 9.64 2.21 20.70
CA LEU A 90 10.10 2.38 19.31
C LEU A 90 10.48 3.84 19.09
N LYS A 91 11.70 4.09 18.62
CA LYS A 91 12.20 5.44 18.42
C LYS A 91 12.00 5.85 16.97
N VAL A 92 11.28 6.95 16.76
CA VAL A 92 11.05 7.55 15.44
C VAL A 92 11.41 9.02 15.47
N LYS A 93 11.63 9.59 14.28
CA LYS A 93 11.75 11.05 14.15
C LYS A 93 10.39 11.67 14.46
N SER A 94 10.38 12.67 15.33
CA SER A 94 9.15 13.40 15.67
C SER A 94 8.56 14.06 14.43
N VAL A 95 7.23 14.02 14.32
CA VAL A 95 6.46 14.70 13.27
C VAL A 95 5.76 15.88 13.93
N PHE A 96 6.05 17.10 13.47
CA PHE A 96 5.40 18.35 13.87
C PHE A 96 4.98 19.13 12.63
#